data_AF-A0A329TRB4-F1
#
_entry.id   AF-A0A329TRB4-F1
#
_cell.length_a   1.000
_cell.length_b   1.000
_cell.length_c   1.000
_cell.angle_alpha   90.00
_cell.angle_beta   90.00
_cell.angle_gamma   90.00
#
_symmetry.space_group_name_H-M   'P 1'
#
loop_
_entity.id
_entity.type
_entity.pdbx_description
1 polymer ?
#
loop_
_entity_poly.entity_id
_entity_poly.type
_entity_poly.pdbx_seq_one_letter_code
_entity_poly.pdbx_strand_id
1 'polypeptide(L)'
;MQPEKIQLGQILNCANNSESDNVVWVSDTADLVDTYCFMDDNKRPYNISECVEVAKLNTSILSLDGFEVEYMMVPLYKRMILEAADAYDICMSVIASPKFGIKSFSQEWDSETKKQLLGSIDHELGTKEEPLVIRLFMASSRTFRKKRDTQFNVDNKEIQDYYNMTVFPKFVWVCEISSKALYENQQVLGEIIIDATSSPDAKMDSIIIVNYPYALCRRMPEDFLKASEACFEEVKEWKPYDIFRGNLTDCQSL
;
A
#
# COMPACT_ATOMS: atom_id res chain seq x y z
N MET A 1 -12.75 6.00 8.56
CA MET A 1 -13.29 7.05 7.67
C MET A 1 -12.87 6.73 6.23
N GLN A 2 -13.67 7.03 5.21
CA GLN A 2 -13.23 6.88 3.82
C GLN A 2 -12.66 8.23 3.35
N PRO A 3 -11.48 8.26 2.71
CA PRO A 3 -10.92 9.52 2.21
C PRO A 3 -11.84 10.15 1.17
N GLU A 4 -11.86 11.48 1.11
CA GLU A 4 -12.70 12.22 0.17
C GLU A 4 -12.25 11.97 -1.28
N LYS A 5 -13.13 11.37 -2.09
CA LYS A 5 -12.82 11.00 -3.48
C LYS A 5 -12.39 12.18 -4.37
N ILE A 6 -12.85 13.39 -4.04
CA ILE A 6 -12.62 14.62 -4.82
C ILE A 6 -11.14 15.04 -4.83
N GLN A 7 -10.38 14.63 -3.81
CA GLN A 7 -8.99 15.03 -3.63
C GLN A 7 -7.96 14.02 -4.21
N LEU A 8 -8.41 12.85 -4.70
CA LEU A 8 -7.49 11.85 -5.27
C LEU A 8 -6.71 12.40 -6.47
N GLY A 9 -5.38 12.28 -6.41
CA GLY A 9 -4.47 12.78 -7.44
C GLY A 9 -4.23 14.29 -7.40
N GLN A 10 -4.70 15.02 -6.38
CA GLN A 10 -4.35 16.43 -6.16
C GLN A 10 -3.02 16.57 -5.40
N ILE A 11 -2.83 15.73 -4.38
CA ILE A 11 -1.56 15.58 -3.67
C ILE A 11 -0.81 14.42 -4.32
N LEU A 12 0.35 14.75 -4.90
CA LEU A 12 1.17 13.82 -5.66
C LEU A 12 2.59 13.77 -5.09
N ASN A 13 2.98 12.56 -4.71
CA ASN A 13 4.34 12.20 -4.37
C ASN A 13 5.03 11.61 -5.62
N CYS A 14 6.35 11.71 -5.69
CA CYS A 14 7.14 11.08 -6.73
C CYS A 14 8.02 9.98 -6.15
N ALA A 15 7.88 8.77 -6.67
CA ALA A 15 8.84 7.70 -6.47
C ALA A 15 9.84 7.75 -7.63
N ASN A 16 11.12 7.91 -7.32
CA ASN A 16 12.20 7.92 -8.29
C ASN A 16 13.34 7.01 -7.80
N ASN A 17 14.12 6.51 -8.75
CA ASN A 17 15.34 5.78 -8.46
C ASN A 17 16.50 6.61 -9.01
N SER A 18 17.50 6.92 -8.18
CA SER A 18 18.66 7.73 -8.59
C SER A 18 19.46 7.16 -9.77
N GLU A 19 19.31 5.85 -10.04
CA GLU A 19 20.00 5.15 -11.12
C GLU A 19 19.19 5.07 -12.43
N SER A 20 17.94 5.53 -12.43
CA SER A 20 17.07 5.50 -13.62
C SER A 20 16.18 6.73 -13.72
N ASP A 21 15.98 7.29 -14.91
CA ASP A 21 15.02 8.38 -15.14
C ASP A 21 13.54 7.95 -14.99
N ASN A 22 13.27 6.77 -14.40
CA ASN A 22 11.93 6.28 -14.14
C ASN A 22 11.30 7.06 -12.99
N VAL A 23 10.43 8.00 -13.33
CA VAL A 23 9.58 8.73 -12.40
C VAL A 23 8.19 8.10 -12.39
N VAL A 24 7.73 7.73 -11.20
CA VAL A 24 6.39 7.22 -10.96
C VAL A 24 5.67 8.17 -10.01
N TRP A 25 4.54 8.70 -10.44
CA TRP A 25 3.69 9.57 -9.62
C TRP A 25 2.72 8.72 -8.79
N VAL A 26 2.60 9.10 -7.52
CA VAL A 26 1.85 8.36 -6.51
C VAL A 26 0.94 9.34 -5.78
N SER A 27 -0.30 8.94 -5.53
CA SER A 27 -1.24 9.61 -4.64
C SER A 27 -1.43 8.72 -3.41
N ASP A 28 -0.89 9.16 -2.27
CA ASP A 28 -1.09 8.45 -1.01
C ASP A 28 -2.47 8.80 -0.45
N THR A 29 -3.24 7.79 -0.13
CA THR A 29 -4.56 7.98 0.47
C THR A 29 -4.50 8.42 1.93
N ALA A 30 -3.34 8.30 2.59
CA ALA A 30 -3.10 8.86 3.92
C ALA A 30 -3.15 10.40 3.90
N ASP A 31 -2.70 11.04 2.80
CA ASP A 31 -2.72 12.50 2.63
C ASP A 31 -4.16 13.06 2.54
N LEU A 32 -5.15 12.18 2.36
CA LEU A 32 -6.56 12.51 2.24
C LEU A 32 -7.35 12.30 3.55
N VAL A 33 -6.64 11.98 4.64
CA VAL A 33 -7.24 11.72 5.95
C VAL A 33 -6.82 12.82 6.92
N ASP A 34 -7.79 13.63 7.34
CA ASP A 34 -7.64 14.64 8.39
C ASP A 34 -8.04 14.12 9.77
N THR A 35 -8.73 12.99 9.85
CA THR A 35 -9.36 12.54 11.08
C THR A 35 -8.62 11.35 11.70
N TYR A 36 -8.24 11.51 12.96
CA TYR A 36 -7.41 10.54 13.68
C TYR A 36 -8.15 10.01 14.91
N CYS A 37 -7.92 8.72 15.20
CA CYS A 37 -8.27 8.12 16.47
C CYS A 37 -7.02 8.11 17.36
N PHE A 38 -7.06 8.84 18.47
CA PHE A 38 -5.91 8.99 19.37
C PHE A 38 -6.30 8.73 20.83
N MET A 39 -5.27 8.57 21.66
CA MET A 39 -5.39 8.43 23.11
C MET A 39 -4.74 9.65 23.77
N ASP A 40 -5.51 10.33 24.61
CA ASP A 40 -5.06 11.40 25.49
C ASP A 40 -5.45 10.97 26.90
N ASP A 41 -4.48 10.99 27.82
CA ASP A 41 -4.66 10.56 29.21
C ASP A 41 -5.75 11.36 29.95
N ASN A 42 -6.08 12.56 29.46
CA ASN A 42 -7.11 13.43 30.02
C ASN A 42 -8.50 13.18 29.44
N LYS A 43 -8.62 12.33 28.41
CA LYS A 43 -9.88 12.05 27.72
C LYS A 43 -10.19 10.55 27.75
N ARG A 44 -11.39 10.19 27.29
CA ARG A 44 -11.75 8.78 27.14
C ARG A 44 -10.85 8.14 26.07
N PRO A 45 -10.43 6.88 26.20
CA PRO A 45 -9.63 6.23 25.16
C PRO A 45 -10.35 6.25 23.80
N TYR A 46 -9.56 6.30 22.72
CA TYR A 46 -10.03 6.23 21.33
C TYR A 46 -10.94 7.40 20.91
N ASN A 47 -10.57 8.64 21.25
CA ASN A 47 -11.30 9.79 20.70
C ASN A 47 -10.95 9.98 19.24
N ILE A 48 -11.98 10.36 18.48
CA ILE A 48 -11.86 10.76 17.10
C ILE A 48 -11.79 12.30 17.09
N SER A 49 -10.76 12.85 16.48
CA SER A 49 -10.66 14.30 16.26
C SER A 49 -9.97 14.60 14.94
N GLU A 50 -10.32 15.75 14.40
CA GLU A 50 -9.77 16.29 13.16
C GLU A 50 -8.42 16.98 13.47
N CYS A 51 -7.41 16.63 12.68
CA CYS A 51 -6.11 17.25 12.66
C CYS A 51 -6.08 18.18 11.45
N VAL A 52 -5.98 19.48 11.71
CA VAL A 52 -6.02 20.52 10.69
C VAL A 52 -4.68 21.20 10.56
N GLU A 53 -4.31 21.56 9.33
CA GLU A 53 -3.14 22.39 9.08
C GLU A 53 -3.48 23.86 9.33
N VAL A 54 -2.77 24.50 10.26
CA VAL A 54 -2.95 25.90 10.65
C VAL A 54 -1.75 26.72 10.21
N ALA A 55 -1.98 27.77 9.43
CA ALA A 55 -0.94 28.70 9.03
C ALA A 55 -0.45 29.54 10.23
N LYS A 56 0.85 29.45 10.54
CA LYS A 56 1.59 30.36 11.41
C LYS A 56 2.53 31.23 10.54
N LEU A 57 3.07 32.30 11.13
CA LEU A 57 4.02 33.18 10.42
C LEU A 57 5.20 32.36 9.84
N ASN A 58 5.24 32.27 8.51
CA ASN A 58 6.23 31.56 7.68
C ASN A 58 6.23 30.01 7.74
N THR A 59 5.32 29.37 8.47
CA THR A 59 5.20 27.90 8.51
C THR A 59 3.75 27.47 8.67
N SER A 60 3.44 26.24 8.32
CA SER A 60 2.22 25.58 8.78
C SER A 60 2.53 24.67 9.97
N ILE A 61 1.55 24.49 10.84
CA ILE A 61 1.61 23.50 11.93
C ILE A 61 0.39 22.60 11.86
N LEU A 62 0.55 21.37 12.31
CA LEU A 62 -0.58 20.47 12.53
C LEU A 62 -1.21 20.79 13.88
N SER A 63 -2.53 20.96 13.90
CA SER A 63 -3.29 21.18 15.14
C SER A 63 -4.34 20.11 15.35
N LEU A 64 -4.35 19.53 16.54
CA LEU A 64 -5.33 18.54 16.99
C LEU A 64 -5.99 19.08 18.27
N ASP A 65 -7.31 19.28 18.26
CA ASP A 65 -8.07 19.85 19.38
C ASP A 65 -7.52 21.18 19.93
N GLY A 66 -6.97 22.03 19.06
CA GLY A 66 -6.39 23.32 19.44
C GLY A 66 -4.98 23.24 20.04
N PHE A 67 -4.38 22.04 20.12
CA PHE A 67 -2.99 21.85 20.47
C PHE A 67 -2.14 21.70 19.22
N GLU A 68 -0.87 22.11 19.29
CA GLU A 68 0.12 21.86 18.24
C GLU A 68 0.65 20.42 18.37
N VAL A 69 0.69 19.69 17.26
CA VAL A 69 1.20 18.31 17.23
C VAL A 69 2.70 18.35 17.03
N GLU A 70 3.47 18.06 18.08
CA GLU A 70 4.94 17.92 17.97
C GLU A 70 5.36 16.52 17.53
N TYR A 71 4.75 15.49 18.12
CA TYR A 71 5.07 14.09 17.87
C TYR A 71 3.81 13.22 17.90
N MET A 72 3.77 12.21 17.02
CA MET A 72 2.76 11.16 17.06
C MET A 72 3.44 9.85 17.46
N MET A 73 3.00 9.24 18.56
CA MET A 73 3.53 7.96 19.03
C MET A 73 2.56 6.83 18.69
N VAL A 74 2.99 5.92 17.82
CA VAL A 74 2.20 4.75 17.44
C VAL A 74 2.85 3.49 18.06
N PRO A 75 2.23 2.86 19.07
CA PRO A 75 2.82 1.69 19.71
C PRO A 75 2.77 0.49 18.75
N LEU A 76 3.93 -0.10 18.49
CA LEU A 76 4.03 -1.33 17.70
C LEU A 76 3.93 -2.58 18.59
N TYR A 77 3.46 -3.68 18.00
CA TYR A 77 3.39 -4.95 18.72
C TYR A 77 4.80 -5.46 19.05
N LYS A 78 4.94 -6.20 20.16
CA LYS A 78 6.23 -6.77 20.60
C LYS A 78 6.93 -7.54 19.46
N ARG A 79 8.21 -7.21 19.21
CA ARG A 79 9.08 -7.77 18.15
C ARG A 79 8.80 -7.25 16.73
N MET A 80 7.89 -6.30 16.58
CA MET A 80 7.85 -5.47 15.37
C MET A 80 8.92 -4.40 15.48
N ILE A 81 9.65 -4.20 14.39
CA ILE A 81 10.80 -3.29 14.35
C ILE A 81 10.66 -2.33 13.17
N LEU A 82 10.00 -2.75 12.08
CA LEU A 82 9.84 -1.91 10.90
C LEU A 82 8.72 -0.88 11.11
N GLU A 83 9.09 0.40 11.10
CA GLU A 83 8.18 1.52 11.29
C GLU A 83 7.42 1.87 9.99
N ALA A 84 6.40 2.72 10.10
CA ALA A 84 5.57 3.10 8.95
C ALA A 84 6.37 3.85 7.87
N ALA A 85 7.26 4.76 8.29
CA ALA A 85 8.11 5.52 7.38
C ALA A 85 9.07 4.60 6.60
N ASP A 86 9.74 3.68 7.29
CA ASP A 86 10.64 2.71 6.64
C ASP A 86 9.87 1.81 5.66
N ALA A 87 8.68 1.33 6.04
CA ALA A 87 7.83 0.52 5.17
C ALA A 87 7.40 1.30 3.92
N TYR A 88 7.06 2.59 4.08
CA TYR A 88 6.73 3.49 2.98
C TYR A 88 7.92 3.65 2.01
N ASP A 89 9.11 3.93 2.53
CA ASP A 89 10.32 4.10 1.74
C ASP A 89 10.69 2.84 0.95
N ILE A 90 10.52 1.66 1.57
CA ILE A 90 10.71 0.37 0.89
C ILE A 90 9.69 0.21 -0.24
N CYS A 91 8.40 0.49 0.00
CA CYS A 91 7.37 0.43 -1.04
C CYS A 91 7.64 1.40 -2.19
N MET A 92 8.05 2.64 -1.89
CA MET A 92 8.40 3.62 -2.92
C MET A 92 9.62 3.16 -3.73
N SER A 93 10.60 2.55 -3.09
CA SER A 93 11.77 1.96 -3.76
C SER A 93 11.36 0.82 -4.71
N VAL A 94 10.42 -0.04 -4.30
CA VAL A 94 9.85 -1.10 -5.16
C VAL A 94 9.12 -0.51 -6.36
N ILE A 95 8.26 0.49 -6.12
CA ILE A 95 7.48 1.15 -7.15
C ILE A 95 8.37 1.85 -8.18
N ALA A 96 9.44 2.52 -7.74
CA ALA A 96 10.39 3.21 -8.62
C ALA A 96 11.34 2.25 -9.35
N SER A 97 11.50 1.01 -8.87
CA SER A 97 12.43 0.04 -9.44
C SER A 97 12.08 -0.26 -10.90
N PRO A 98 13.03 -0.20 -11.85
CA PRO A 98 12.78 -0.66 -13.21
C PRO A 98 12.40 -2.15 -13.30
N LYS A 99 12.91 -2.97 -12.37
CA LYS A 99 12.71 -4.42 -12.30
C LYS A 99 11.43 -4.82 -11.55
N PHE A 100 11.11 -4.13 -10.45
CA PHE A 100 9.98 -4.47 -9.57
C PHE A 100 8.82 -3.48 -9.63
N GLY A 101 8.97 -2.38 -10.35
CA GLY A 101 7.96 -1.33 -10.47
C GLY A 101 6.84 -1.76 -11.38
N ILE A 102 5.60 -1.53 -10.93
CA ILE A 102 4.41 -1.95 -11.67
C ILE A 102 4.29 -1.31 -13.05
N LYS A 103 4.88 -0.12 -13.25
CA LYS A 103 4.86 0.60 -14.51
C LYS A 103 5.40 -0.25 -15.66
N SER A 104 6.51 -0.98 -15.44
CA SER A 104 7.11 -1.87 -16.44
C SER A 104 6.13 -2.96 -16.90
N PHE A 105 5.37 -3.55 -15.97
CA PHE A 105 4.37 -4.56 -16.29
C PHE A 105 3.14 -3.97 -16.99
N SER A 106 2.73 -2.76 -16.62
CA SER A 106 1.57 -2.09 -17.21
C SER A 106 1.74 -1.75 -18.70
N GLN A 107 2.98 -1.67 -19.17
CA GLN A 107 3.30 -1.44 -20.58
C GLN A 107 2.99 -2.67 -21.45
N GLU A 108 3.02 -3.87 -20.86
CA GLU A 108 2.76 -5.15 -21.53
C GLU A 108 1.26 -5.50 -21.60
N TRP A 109 0.41 -4.79 -20.87
CA TRP A 109 -1.04 -5.02 -20.87
C TRP A 109 -1.66 -4.72 -22.24
N ASP A 110 -2.55 -5.60 -22.69
CA ASP A 110 -3.35 -5.40 -23.88
C ASP A 110 -4.37 -4.26 -23.72
N SER A 111 -4.99 -3.85 -24.82
CA SER A 111 -5.95 -2.74 -24.84
C SER A 111 -7.20 -2.98 -24.00
N GLU A 112 -7.70 -4.22 -23.92
CA GLU A 112 -8.87 -4.55 -23.11
C GLU A 112 -8.51 -4.45 -21.62
N THR A 113 -7.36 -4.99 -21.24
CA THR A 113 -6.81 -4.90 -19.88
C THR A 113 -6.61 -3.44 -19.47
N LYS A 114 -5.99 -2.60 -20.31
CA LYS A 114 -5.80 -1.16 -20.00
C LYS A 114 -7.14 -0.45 -19.82
N LYS A 115 -8.10 -0.69 -20.70
CA LYS A 115 -9.44 -0.11 -20.57
C LYS A 115 -10.14 -0.56 -19.30
N GLN A 116 -10.03 -1.83 -18.93
CA GLN A 116 -10.62 -2.38 -17.70
C GLN A 116 -9.98 -1.80 -16.43
N LEU A 117 -8.65 -1.71 -16.39
CA LEU A 117 -7.91 -1.34 -15.18
C LEU A 117 -7.70 0.16 -15.02
N LEU A 118 -7.57 0.91 -16.11
CA LEU A 118 -7.28 2.34 -16.12
C LEU A 118 -8.47 3.21 -16.59
N GLY A 119 -9.54 2.59 -17.08
CA GLY A 119 -10.71 3.26 -17.64
C GLY A 119 -10.54 3.75 -19.09
N SER A 120 -9.31 3.78 -19.60
CA SER A 120 -8.99 4.22 -20.97
C SER A 120 -7.77 3.46 -21.51
N ILE A 121 -7.73 3.28 -22.83
CA ILE A 121 -6.58 2.67 -23.54
C ILE A 121 -5.38 3.61 -23.64
N ASP A 122 -5.62 4.92 -23.55
CA ASP A 122 -4.61 5.96 -23.71
C ASP A 122 -3.96 6.36 -22.37
N HIS A 123 -4.49 5.86 -21.25
CA HIS A 123 -3.94 6.13 -19.93
C HIS A 123 -2.69 5.28 -19.68
N GLU A 124 -1.67 5.89 -19.08
CA GLU A 124 -0.47 5.23 -18.63
C GLU A 124 -0.34 5.37 -17.11
N LEU A 125 -0.24 4.23 -16.43
CA LEU A 125 -0.20 4.15 -14.99
C LEU A 125 1.12 4.75 -14.44
N GLY A 126 1.02 5.53 -13.36
CA GLY A 126 2.17 6.19 -12.73
C GLY A 126 2.56 7.53 -13.37
N THR A 127 1.69 8.12 -14.19
CA THR A 127 1.83 9.48 -14.73
C THR A 127 1.18 10.51 -13.79
N LYS A 128 1.34 11.81 -14.04
CA LYS A 128 0.64 12.84 -13.23
C LYS A 128 -0.88 12.77 -13.41
N GLU A 129 -1.29 12.44 -14.63
CA GLU A 129 -2.68 12.33 -15.04
C GLU A 129 -3.31 11.06 -14.44
N GLU A 130 -2.59 9.93 -14.48
CA GLU A 130 -2.99 8.65 -13.88
C GLU A 130 -1.93 8.15 -12.88
N PRO A 131 -1.83 8.78 -11.68
CA PRO A 131 -0.90 8.38 -10.63
C PRO A 131 -1.33 7.05 -10.02
N LEU A 132 -0.37 6.34 -9.43
CA LEU A 132 -0.67 5.19 -8.57
C LEU A 132 -1.39 5.65 -7.32
N VAL A 133 -2.57 5.12 -7.04
CA VAL A 133 -3.24 5.33 -5.76
C VAL A 133 -2.78 4.25 -4.79
N ILE A 134 -2.16 4.65 -3.68
CA ILE A 134 -1.65 3.68 -2.70
C ILE A 134 -2.39 3.76 -1.35
N ARG A 135 -2.44 2.62 -0.67
CA ARG A 135 -2.83 2.54 0.75
C ARG A 135 -1.77 1.72 1.48
N LEU A 136 -1.01 2.36 2.36
CA LEU A 136 -0.11 1.66 3.26
C LEU A 136 -0.81 1.38 4.59
N PHE A 137 -0.82 0.12 5.02
CA PHE A 137 -1.34 -0.25 6.33
C PHE A 137 -0.65 -1.49 6.88
N MET A 138 -0.74 -1.63 8.19
CA MET A 138 -0.28 -2.82 8.89
C MET A 138 -1.46 -3.74 9.18
N ALA A 139 -1.29 -5.05 9.02
CA ALA A 139 -2.31 -6.02 9.42
C ALA A 139 -1.68 -7.25 10.07
N SER A 140 -2.45 -7.94 10.91
CA SER A 140 -2.05 -9.30 11.30
C SER A 140 -2.16 -10.22 10.09
N SER A 141 -1.14 -11.03 9.84
CA SER A 141 -1.08 -11.92 8.68
C SER A 141 -2.24 -12.92 8.68
N ARG A 142 -2.73 -13.30 9.87
CA ARG A 142 -3.90 -14.18 9.99
C ARG A 142 -5.15 -13.54 9.41
N THR A 143 -5.49 -12.32 9.81
CA THR A 143 -6.69 -11.64 9.33
C THR A 143 -6.56 -11.27 7.85
N PHE A 144 -5.38 -10.78 7.46
CA PHE A 144 -5.06 -10.42 6.08
C PHE A 144 -5.21 -11.63 5.14
N ARG A 145 -4.49 -12.72 5.40
CA ARG A 145 -4.56 -13.93 4.57
C ARG A 145 -5.95 -14.52 4.52
N LYS A 146 -6.69 -14.56 5.64
CA LYS A 146 -8.07 -15.08 5.62
C LYS A 146 -8.96 -14.29 4.65
N LYS A 147 -8.80 -12.97 4.59
CA LYS A 147 -9.55 -12.12 3.67
C LYS A 147 -9.13 -12.36 2.21
N ARG A 148 -7.83 -12.38 1.94
CA ARG A 148 -7.30 -12.68 0.60
C ARG A 148 -7.69 -14.08 0.12
N ASP A 149 -7.61 -15.09 0.98
CA ASP A 149 -8.04 -16.46 0.70
C ASP A 149 -9.52 -16.53 0.27
N THR A 150 -10.39 -15.79 0.96
CA THR A 150 -11.81 -15.72 0.60
C THR A 150 -12.03 -15.01 -0.74
N GLN A 151 -11.34 -13.89 -0.99
CA GLN A 151 -11.47 -13.10 -2.22
C GLN A 151 -10.92 -13.86 -3.43
N PHE A 152 -9.75 -14.48 -3.28
CA PHE A 152 -9.04 -15.12 -4.39
C PHE A 152 -9.64 -16.46 -4.81
N ASN A 153 -10.39 -17.12 -3.92
CA ASN A 153 -11.04 -18.39 -4.24
C ASN A 153 -12.09 -18.30 -5.36
N VAL A 154 -12.54 -17.10 -5.73
CA VAL A 154 -13.52 -16.89 -6.80
C VAL A 154 -12.84 -16.79 -8.16
N ASP A 155 -11.86 -15.89 -8.31
CA ASP A 155 -11.37 -15.46 -9.62
C ASP A 155 -9.83 -15.40 -9.73
N ASN A 156 -9.09 -15.77 -8.69
CA ASN A 156 -7.63 -15.61 -8.60
C ASN A 156 -6.97 -16.84 -7.95
N LYS A 157 -7.35 -18.05 -8.39
CA LYS A 157 -7.00 -19.30 -7.69
C LYS A 157 -5.49 -19.56 -7.62
N GLU A 158 -4.77 -19.28 -8.70
CA GLU A 158 -3.30 -19.40 -8.76
C GLU A 158 -2.62 -18.47 -7.75
N ILE A 159 -3.09 -17.22 -7.64
CA ILE A 159 -2.62 -16.25 -6.63
C ILE A 159 -2.93 -16.74 -5.21
N GLN A 160 -4.12 -17.32 -4.99
CA GLN A 160 -4.49 -17.91 -3.71
C GLN A 160 -3.48 -18.99 -3.27
N ASP A 161 -3.10 -19.88 -4.19
CA ASP A 161 -2.15 -20.96 -3.91
C ASP A 161 -0.77 -20.38 -3.56
N TYR A 162 -0.32 -19.34 -4.28
CA TYR A 162 0.92 -18.64 -3.95
C TYR A 162 0.92 -18.06 -2.53
N TYR A 163 -0.16 -17.39 -2.12
CA TYR A 163 -0.29 -16.83 -0.77
C TYR A 163 -0.34 -17.91 0.31
N ASN A 164 -0.95 -19.05 0.02
CA ASN A 164 -1.06 -20.18 0.94
C ASN A 164 0.27 -20.93 1.12
N MET A 165 1.12 -20.93 0.10
CA MET A 165 2.46 -21.53 0.14
C MET A 165 3.53 -20.61 0.73
N THR A 166 3.32 -19.29 0.72
CA THR A 166 4.28 -18.32 1.27
C THR A 166 4.19 -18.24 2.79
N VAL A 167 5.35 -18.15 3.46
CA VAL A 167 5.43 -17.97 4.91
C VAL A 167 5.31 -16.49 5.27
N PHE A 168 4.40 -16.18 6.19
CA PHE A 168 4.19 -14.81 6.69
C PHE A 168 4.59 -14.72 8.18
N PRO A 169 5.23 -13.61 8.59
CA PRO A 169 5.39 -13.27 10.01
C PRO A 169 4.02 -13.02 10.67
N LYS A 170 3.99 -12.67 11.96
CA LYS A 170 2.72 -12.39 12.65
C LYS A 170 2.01 -11.14 12.11
N PHE A 171 2.78 -10.12 11.76
CA PHE A 171 2.30 -8.85 11.22
C PHE A 171 3.07 -8.50 9.95
N VAL A 172 2.36 -7.90 9.01
CA VAL A 172 2.92 -7.43 7.74
C VAL A 172 2.50 -5.99 7.50
N TRP A 173 3.38 -5.27 6.82
CA TRP A 173 3.01 -4.05 6.11
C TRP A 173 2.51 -4.43 4.73
N VAL A 174 1.42 -3.81 4.30
CA VAL A 174 0.82 -4.02 2.99
C VAL A 174 0.64 -2.65 2.35
N CYS A 175 1.24 -2.48 1.18
CA CYS A 175 0.96 -1.37 0.28
C CYS A 175 0.05 -1.88 -0.82
N GLU A 176 -1.24 -1.59 -0.72
CA GLU A 176 -2.19 -1.80 -1.82
C GLU A 176 -1.97 -0.74 -2.88
N ILE A 177 -2.03 -1.15 -4.16
CA ILE A 177 -1.86 -0.31 -5.33
C ILE A 177 -3.13 -0.38 -6.16
N SER A 178 -3.63 0.78 -6.58
CA SER A 178 -4.82 0.95 -7.40
C SER A 178 -4.57 2.00 -8.50
N SER A 179 -5.38 1.94 -9.55
CA SER A 179 -5.63 3.10 -10.42
C SER A 179 -6.71 3.97 -9.79
N LYS A 180 -6.93 5.19 -10.30
CA LYS A 180 -8.05 6.02 -9.86
C LYS A 180 -9.39 5.31 -10.05
N ALA A 181 -9.59 4.73 -11.24
CA ALA A 181 -10.82 4.03 -11.60
C ALA A 181 -11.13 2.83 -10.67
N LEU A 182 -10.12 2.02 -10.33
CA LEU A 182 -10.31 0.88 -9.42
C LEU A 182 -10.51 1.33 -7.98
N TYR A 183 -9.78 2.34 -7.53
CA TYR A 183 -9.92 2.86 -6.18
C TYR A 183 -11.33 3.42 -5.92
N GLU A 184 -11.90 4.13 -6.90
CA GLU A 184 -13.28 4.62 -6.83
C GLU A 184 -14.29 3.49 -6.64
N ASN A 185 -13.99 2.32 -7.22
CA ASN A 185 -14.77 1.08 -7.09
C ASN A 185 -14.37 0.22 -5.88
N GLN A 186 -13.50 0.71 -5.00
CA GLN A 186 -13.00 -0.02 -3.81
C GLN A 186 -12.23 -1.30 -4.16
N GLN A 187 -11.57 -1.30 -5.32
CA GLN A 187 -10.78 -2.40 -5.82
C GLN A 187 -9.31 -2.02 -5.89
N VAL A 188 -8.45 -3.04 -5.85
CA VAL A 188 -7.01 -2.93 -6.00
C VAL A 188 -6.56 -3.73 -7.21
N LEU A 189 -5.49 -3.27 -7.85
CA LEU A 189 -4.83 -3.98 -8.94
C LEU A 189 -3.59 -4.74 -8.50
N GLY A 190 -3.07 -4.47 -7.30
CA GLY A 190 -1.87 -5.12 -6.84
C GLY A 190 -1.55 -4.76 -5.40
N GLU A 191 -0.56 -5.45 -4.84
CA GLU A 191 -0.06 -5.18 -3.51
C GLU A 191 1.39 -5.60 -3.32
N ILE A 192 2.10 -4.85 -2.49
CA ILE A 192 3.44 -5.16 -2.00
C ILE A 192 3.30 -5.52 -0.52
N ILE A 193 3.81 -6.69 -0.13
CA ILE A 193 3.73 -7.20 1.24
C ILE A 193 5.13 -7.28 1.81
N ILE A 194 5.33 -6.67 2.98
CA ILE A 194 6.62 -6.54 3.66
C ILE A 194 6.54 -7.17 5.06
N ASP A 195 7.62 -7.84 5.45
CA ASP A 195 7.79 -8.40 6.78
C ASP A 195 8.03 -7.30 7.82
N ALA A 196 7.04 -7.05 8.68
CA ALA A 196 7.11 -5.99 9.68
C ALA A 196 8.06 -6.30 10.87
N THR A 197 8.69 -7.47 10.87
CA THR A 197 9.74 -7.87 11.84
C THR A 197 11.15 -7.72 11.30
N SER A 198 11.30 -7.35 10.03
CA SER A 198 12.59 -7.10 9.40
C SER A 198 13.25 -5.82 9.94
N SER A 199 14.58 -5.79 9.88
CA SER A 199 15.33 -4.54 10.10
C SER A 199 15.02 -3.55 8.97
N PRO A 200 14.95 -2.23 9.24
CA PRO A 200 14.92 -1.20 8.19
C PRO A 200 16.06 -1.36 7.17
N ASP A 201 17.23 -1.82 7.62
CA ASP A 201 18.41 -2.05 6.77
C ASP A 201 18.23 -3.18 5.76
N ALA A 202 17.24 -4.07 5.96
CA ALA A 202 16.95 -5.15 5.01
C ALA A 202 16.45 -4.61 3.66
N LYS A 203 15.90 -3.38 3.62
CA LYS A 203 15.37 -2.74 2.41
C LYS A 203 14.47 -3.70 1.62
N MET A 204 14.81 -3.99 0.37
CA MET A 204 14.07 -4.88 -0.53
C MET A 204 14.04 -6.34 -0.05
N ASP A 205 14.98 -6.78 0.78
CA ASP A 205 15.00 -8.16 1.32
C ASP A 205 13.88 -8.42 2.34
N SER A 206 13.22 -7.35 2.81
CA SER A 206 12.03 -7.43 3.66
C SER A 206 10.75 -7.81 2.91
N ILE A 207 10.77 -7.78 1.58
CA ILE A 207 9.61 -8.07 0.73
C ILE A 207 9.27 -9.57 0.82
N ILE A 208 7.99 -9.85 1.03
CA ILE A 208 7.44 -11.21 1.07
C ILE A 208 6.75 -11.54 -0.25
N ILE A 209 5.90 -10.64 -0.77
CA ILE A 209 5.19 -10.78 -2.05
C ILE A 209 5.11 -9.42 -2.74
N VAL A 210 5.26 -9.42 -4.06
CA VAL A 210 4.81 -8.35 -4.96
C VAL A 210 3.80 -8.99 -5.92
N ASN A 211 2.55 -8.58 -5.84
CA ASN A 211 1.46 -9.12 -6.65
C ASN A 211 0.91 -8.03 -7.56
N TYR A 212 1.08 -8.19 -8.87
CA TYR A 212 0.57 -7.30 -9.91
C TYR A 212 -0.30 -8.08 -10.91
N PRO A 213 -1.03 -7.38 -11.81
CA PRO A 213 -1.76 -8.05 -12.86
C PRO A 213 -0.84 -8.94 -13.70
N TYR A 214 -1.17 -10.23 -13.74
CA TYR A 214 -0.47 -11.29 -14.48
C TYR A 214 0.98 -11.57 -14.07
N ALA A 215 1.46 -10.97 -12.97
CA ALA A 215 2.84 -11.14 -12.52
C ALA A 215 2.92 -11.16 -10.99
N LEU A 216 3.52 -12.21 -10.42
CA LEU A 216 3.71 -12.34 -8.98
C LEU A 216 5.14 -12.71 -8.64
N CYS A 217 5.75 -11.95 -7.73
CA CYS A 217 7.04 -12.28 -7.14
C CYS A 217 6.83 -12.61 -5.66
N ARG A 218 7.52 -13.62 -5.14
CA ARG A 218 7.44 -14.00 -3.73
C ARG A 218 8.76 -14.55 -3.22
N ARG A 219 8.96 -14.41 -1.91
CA ARG A 219 10.05 -15.06 -1.19
C ARG A 219 9.68 -16.52 -0.93
N MET A 220 10.49 -17.47 -1.41
CA MET A 220 10.29 -18.89 -1.07
C MET A 220 10.83 -19.20 0.33
N PRO A 221 10.34 -20.24 1.00
CA PRO A 221 10.85 -20.66 2.32
C PRO A 221 12.33 -21.04 2.31
N GLU A 222 12.84 -21.46 1.16
CA GLU A 222 14.23 -21.87 0.91
C GLU A 222 15.13 -20.68 0.57
N ASP A 223 14.52 -19.53 0.26
CA ASP A 223 15.21 -18.35 -0.20
C ASP A 223 15.76 -17.56 0.99
N PHE A 224 17.07 -17.69 1.19
CA PHE A 224 17.89 -16.59 1.71
C PHE A 224 18.19 -15.55 0.61
N LEU A 225 17.50 -15.64 -0.55
CA LEU A 225 17.80 -14.86 -1.74
C LEU A 225 17.65 -13.37 -1.43
N LYS A 226 18.64 -12.62 -1.88
CA LYS A 226 18.56 -11.16 -1.89
C LYS A 226 17.52 -10.74 -2.93
N ALA A 227 16.87 -9.60 -2.74
CA ALA A 227 15.91 -9.07 -3.71
C ALA A 227 16.49 -8.94 -5.14
N SER A 228 17.81 -8.84 -5.28
CA SER A 228 18.48 -8.87 -6.60
C SER A 228 18.22 -10.15 -7.39
N GLU A 229 17.99 -11.28 -6.72
CA GLU A 229 17.83 -12.62 -7.30
C GLU A 229 16.35 -13.00 -7.49
N ALA A 230 15.42 -12.21 -6.95
CA ALA A 230 14.00 -12.49 -7.06
C ALA A 230 13.50 -12.29 -8.51
N CYS A 231 12.63 -13.19 -8.97
CA CYS A 231 12.03 -13.21 -10.30
C CYS A 231 10.51 -13.22 -10.18
N PHE A 232 9.83 -12.66 -11.18
CA PHE A 232 8.38 -12.74 -11.28
C PHE A 232 7.97 -14.06 -11.95
N GLU A 233 6.98 -14.72 -11.37
CA GLU A 233 6.23 -15.81 -11.94
C GLU A 233 5.06 -15.22 -12.76
N GLU A 234 4.82 -15.77 -13.95
CA GLU A 234 3.66 -15.40 -14.78
C GLU A 234 2.38 -16.00 -14.16
N VAL A 235 1.33 -15.18 -14.03
CA VAL A 235 0.02 -15.58 -13.53
C VAL A 235 -0.97 -15.59 -14.70
N LYS A 236 -1.65 -16.71 -14.93
CA LYS A 236 -2.53 -16.86 -16.10
C LYS A 236 -3.86 -16.18 -15.93
N GLU A 237 -4.42 -16.27 -14.72
CA GLU A 237 -5.73 -15.72 -14.39
C GLU A 237 -5.57 -14.68 -13.29
N TRP A 238 -5.91 -13.44 -13.63
CA TRP A 238 -5.87 -12.33 -12.71
C TRP A 238 -7.11 -11.46 -12.88
N LYS A 239 -7.73 -11.07 -11.77
CA LYS A 239 -8.80 -10.07 -11.69
C LYS A 239 -8.59 -9.10 -10.53
N PRO A 240 -9.07 -7.84 -10.65
CA PRO A 240 -9.10 -6.91 -9.53
C PRO A 240 -9.86 -7.49 -8.34
N TYR A 241 -9.44 -7.12 -7.13
CA TYR A 241 -10.01 -7.62 -5.88
C TYR A 241 -10.27 -6.47 -4.90
N ASP A 242 -11.14 -6.68 -3.92
CA ASP A 242 -11.54 -5.56 -3.04
C ASP A 242 -10.42 -5.16 -2.07
N ILE A 243 -10.37 -3.86 -1.76
CA ILE A 243 -9.49 -3.31 -0.73
C ILE A 243 -9.66 -4.03 0.60
N PHE A 244 -8.57 -4.15 1.35
CA PHE A 244 -8.58 -4.75 2.66
C PHE A 244 -9.22 -3.81 3.69
N ARG A 245 -10.25 -4.32 4.38
CA ARG A 245 -10.95 -3.64 5.48
C ARG A 245 -10.92 -4.41 6.79
N GLY A 246 -10.13 -5.47 6.88
CA GLY A 246 -10.14 -6.39 8.03
C GLY A 246 -9.71 -5.75 9.36
N ASN A 247 -8.98 -4.64 9.34
CA ASN A 247 -8.63 -3.87 10.55
C ASN A 247 -9.73 -2.90 11.01
N LEU A 248 -10.77 -2.69 10.19
CA LEU A 248 -11.76 -1.63 10.38
C LEU A 248 -13.17 -2.17 10.63
N THR A 249 -13.35 -3.49 10.74
CA THR A 249 -14.69 -4.11 10.87
C THR A 249 -15.43 -3.69 12.13
N ASP A 250 -14.70 -3.31 13.19
CA ASP A 250 -15.29 -2.93 14.48
C ASP A 250 -15.40 -1.40 14.66
N CYS A 251 -14.76 -0.61 13.78
CA CYS A 251 -14.77 0.86 13.85
C CYS A 251 -16.03 1.51 13.22
N GLN A 252 -17.02 0.73 12.76
CA GLN A 252 -18.28 1.27 12.25
C GLN A 252 -19.28 1.67 13.36
N SER A 253 -18.90 1.51 14.63
CA SER A 253 -19.75 1.74 15.80
C SER A 253 -19.28 2.88 16.71
N LEU A 254 -18.26 3.65 16.29
CA LEU A 254 -17.74 4.83 16.99
C LEU A 254 -18.07 6.11 16.21
#